data_AF-A0A9E2QPI8-F1
#
_entry.id   AF-A0A9E2QPI8-F1
#
_cell.length_a   1.000
_cell.length_b   1.000
_cell.length_c   1.000
_cell.angle_alpha   90.00
_cell.angle_beta   90.00
_cell.angle_gamma   90.00
#
_symmetry.space_group_name_H-M   'P 1'
#
loop_
_entity.id
_entity.type
_entity.pdbx_description
1 polymer ?
#
loop_
_entity_poly.entity_id
_entity_poly.type
_entity_poly.pdbx_seq_one_letter_code
_entity_poly.pdbx_strand_id
1 'polypeptide(L)'
;KRVQFGNPPAQFDNNDNSGVLRYVSIRHSGSIFSLGAEINAISFGSVGRGTTVENVEVVSCADDAFEFYGGTVNVKNCAALFSNDDALDYDLGWVGGCQFMFVLKNINGPTTSPDSDNGVEADADDQKTSLTPRSHPIIANLTMIGNSKSSLTADNSGLAAIRAKELTEGEIYNSIFANFRFGLCLTKSLGTRATGPATINGVPSEAYHNWATTGGNNTQSLKVKCNTFVNMFNKTLALENNGTGTIVASDSIQFYGPDLNTKVTSLPGFDFTFTSSGNTFSAKPDPTPNPGISNAGCTVPTLQSSYGASNFFKTVTYRGAFDPNGENWLTDWTYASLLGATRGLQACPTDINKDGVTDNVDFLQLLGQFGQSCN
;
A
#
# COMPACT_ATOMS: atom_id res chain seq x y z
N LYS A 1 22.05 0.12 -7.31
CA LYS A 1 22.64 -1.21 -7.07
C LYS A 1 21.56 -1.97 -6.32
N ARG A 2 21.04 -3.08 -6.86
CA ARG A 2 20.14 -3.93 -6.05
C ARG A 2 20.96 -4.50 -4.88
N VAL A 3 20.42 -4.47 -3.67
CA VAL A 3 21.12 -5.03 -2.51
C VAL A 3 21.39 -6.50 -2.76
N GLN A 4 22.63 -6.93 -2.54
CA GLN A 4 22.96 -8.36 -2.60
C GLN A 4 22.74 -8.94 -1.21
N PHE A 5 21.69 -9.73 -1.04
CA PHE A 5 21.51 -10.59 0.12
C PHE A 5 22.14 -11.97 -0.19
N GLY A 6 22.98 -12.50 0.71
CA GLY A 6 23.65 -13.79 0.56
C GLY A 6 25.16 -13.75 0.24
N ASN A 7 25.77 -14.92 0.03
CA ASN A 7 27.23 -15.05 -0.15
C ASN A 7 27.68 -14.58 -1.56
N PRO A 8 28.72 -13.74 -1.68
CA PRO A 8 29.26 -13.31 -2.96
C PRO A 8 29.91 -14.46 -3.76
N PRO A 9 29.86 -14.42 -5.10
CA PRO A 9 29.18 -13.44 -5.94
C PRO A 9 27.75 -13.88 -6.27
N ALA A 10 26.75 -13.46 -5.48
CA ALA A 10 25.36 -13.66 -5.86
C ALA A 10 25.03 -12.80 -7.08
N GLN A 11 24.81 -13.45 -8.23
CA GLN A 11 24.22 -12.79 -9.39
C GLN A 11 22.72 -12.64 -9.14
N PHE A 12 22.22 -11.43 -9.35
CA PHE A 12 20.79 -11.15 -9.19
C PHE A 12 19.99 -11.90 -10.27
N ASP A 13 19.01 -12.70 -9.86
CA ASP A 13 18.07 -13.37 -10.77
C ASP A 13 16.64 -12.84 -10.58
N ASN A 14 16.12 -12.15 -11.61
CA ASN A 14 14.75 -11.65 -11.67
C ASN A 14 13.70 -12.77 -11.56
N ASN A 15 14.08 -14.01 -11.85
CA ASN A 15 13.23 -15.18 -11.84
C ASN A 15 13.56 -16.14 -10.69
N ASP A 16 14.41 -15.74 -9.73
CA ASP A 16 14.66 -16.52 -8.54
C ASP A 16 13.34 -16.90 -7.84
N ASN A 17 13.35 -18.09 -7.25
CA ASN A 17 12.27 -18.62 -6.46
C ASN A 17 12.78 -18.94 -5.06
N SER A 18 12.52 -18.00 -4.15
CA SER A 18 12.82 -18.11 -2.72
C SER A 18 11.75 -18.90 -1.94
N GLY A 19 10.74 -19.47 -2.62
CA GLY A 19 9.71 -20.32 -2.03
C GLY A 19 8.29 -19.76 -2.12
N VAL A 20 7.46 -20.16 -1.15
CA VAL A 20 6.03 -19.82 -1.08
C VAL A 20 5.67 -19.32 0.30
N LEU A 21 5.13 -18.10 0.37
CA LEU A 21 4.40 -17.56 1.51
C LEU A 21 2.92 -17.47 1.12
N ARG A 22 2.10 -18.34 1.71
CA ARG A 22 0.66 -18.38 1.46
C ARG A 22 -0.11 -18.65 2.75
N TYR A 23 -1.10 -17.82 3.05
CA TYR A 23 -1.89 -17.88 4.30
C TYR A 23 -0.98 -17.80 5.54
N VAL A 24 -0.11 -16.78 5.56
CA VAL A 24 0.85 -16.56 6.64
C VAL A 24 0.40 -15.37 7.49
N SER A 25 0.43 -15.54 8.80
CA SER A 25 0.14 -14.48 9.76
C SER A 25 1.36 -14.19 10.62
N ILE A 26 1.89 -12.99 10.50
CA ILE A 26 3.04 -12.49 11.28
C ILE A 26 2.49 -11.51 12.31
N ARG A 27 2.70 -11.78 13.60
CA ARG A 27 2.09 -11.00 14.68
C ARG A 27 3.12 -10.61 15.73
N HIS A 28 3.05 -9.36 16.20
CA HIS A 28 3.91 -8.84 17.27
C HIS A 28 5.41 -8.95 16.94
N SER A 29 5.76 -8.75 15.66
CA SER A 29 7.12 -8.80 15.14
C SER A 29 7.81 -7.44 15.22
N GLY A 30 9.11 -7.43 14.95
CA GLY A 30 9.91 -6.22 14.86
C GLY A 30 10.46 -5.71 16.19
N SER A 31 11.39 -4.76 16.11
CA SER A 31 12.02 -4.11 17.27
C SER A 31 12.72 -2.83 16.83
N ILE A 32 12.66 -1.79 17.67
CA ILE A 32 13.38 -0.53 17.46
C ILE A 32 14.61 -0.56 18.38
N PHE A 33 15.82 -0.67 17.82
CA PHE A 33 17.05 -0.60 18.62
C PHE A 33 17.52 0.84 18.81
N SER A 34 17.46 1.63 17.74
CA SER A 34 17.70 3.06 17.68
C SER A 34 17.14 3.59 16.37
N LEU A 35 16.92 4.90 16.30
CA LEU A 35 16.51 5.59 15.07
C LEU A 35 17.40 5.21 13.87
N GLY A 36 16.80 4.70 12.79
CA GLY A 36 17.45 4.20 11.57
C GLY A 36 18.13 2.83 11.73
N ALA A 37 17.82 2.09 12.79
CA ALA A 37 18.25 0.71 13.01
C ALA A 37 17.12 -0.10 13.66
N GLU A 38 16.08 -0.36 12.87
CA GLU A 38 14.88 -1.07 13.26
C GLU A 38 14.76 -2.46 12.60
N ILE A 39 13.79 -3.26 13.03
CA ILE A 39 13.44 -4.56 12.46
C ILE A 39 11.97 -4.52 12.06
N ASN A 40 11.74 -4.79 10.77
CA ASN A 40 10.43 -4.87 10.12
C ASN A 40 9.68 -6.15 10.50
N ALA A 41 8.40 -6.23 10.14
CA ALA A 41 7.67 -7.49 10.22
C ALA A 41 8.14 -8.51 9.19
N ILE A 42 8.28 -8.08 7.95
CA ILE A 42 8.86 -8.86 6.86
C ILE A 42 9.61 -7.96 5.89
N SER A 43 10.86 -8.32 5.63
CA SER A 43 11.73 -7.64 4.67
C SER A 43 11.98 -8.54 3.47
N PHE A 44 11.76 -8.03 2.26
CA PHE A 44 12.03 -8.72 1.00
C PHE A 44 13.34 -8.25 0.41
N GLY A 45 14.42 -8.95 0.74
CA GLY A 45 15.75 -8.64 0.25
C GLY A 45 16.04 -9.22 -1.13
N SER A 46 15.84 -8.44 -2.20
CA SER A 46 16.13 -8.83 -3.59
C SER A 46 15.48 -10.14 -4.07
N VAL A 47 14.29 -10.44 -3.55
CA VAL A 47 13.52 -11.65 -3.87
C VAL A 47 13.01 -11.62 -5.33
N GLY A 48 13.18 -12.73 -6.05
CA GLY A 48 12.79 -12.87 -7.46
C GLY A 48 11.29 -13.15 -7.69
N ARG A 49 10.83 -12.94 -8.93
CA ARG A 49 9.39 -13.08 -9.30
C ARG A 49 8.89 -14.53 -9.33
N GLY A 50 9.80 -15.50 -9.27
CA GLY A 50 9.44 -16.92 -9.16
C GLY A 50 8.89 -17.29 -7.78
N THR A 51 9.12 -16.42 -6.78
CA THR A 51 8.60 -16.56 -5.41
C THR A 51 7.11 -16.22 -5.37
N THR A 52 6.33 -17.03 -4.66
CA THR A 52 4.91 -16.75 -4.43
C THR A 52 4.73 -16.09 -3.07
N VAL A 53 4.10 -14.92 -3.03
CA VAL A 53 3.72 -14.22 -1.81
C VAL A 53 2.27 -13.77 -1.96
N GLU A 54 1.35 -14.47 -1.33
CA GLU A 54 -0.06 -14.10 -1.35
C GLU A 54 -0.79 -14.48 -0.06
N ASN A 55 -1.83 -13.74 0.31
CA ASN A 55 -2.55 -13.99 1.57
C ASN A 55 -1.59 -13.96 2.77
N VAL A 56 -0.90 -12.83 2.95
CA VAL A 56 -0.01 -12.59 4.09
C VAL A 56 -0.56 -11.45 4.93
N GLU A 57 -0.69 -11.66 6.24
CA GLU A 57 -1.07 -10.60 7.17
C GLU A 57 0.05 -10.28 8.16
N VAL A 58 0.16 -9.01 8.50
CA VAL A 58 1.00 -8.49 9.58
C VAL A 58 0.10 -7.83 10.61
N VAL A 59 0.31 -8.13 11.89
CA VAL A 59 -0.44 -7.54 13.01
C VAL A 59 0.51 -7.00 14.07
N SER A 60 0.40 -5.72 14.39
CA SER A 60 1.12 -5.06 15.49
C SER A 60 2.63 -5.24 15.43
N CYS A 61 3.25 -4.87 14.31
CA CYS A 61 4.71 -4.81 14.21
C CYS A 61 5.28 -3.54 14.84
N ALA A 62 6.52 -3.62 15.31
CA ALA A 62 7.23 -2.51 15.95
C ALA A 62 7.86 -1.52 14.95
N ASP A 63 7.74 -1.78 13.65
CA ASP A 63 8.32 -1.01 12.56
C ASP A 63 7.46 -1.19 11.29
N ASP A 64 8.05 -1.21 10.10
CA ASP A 64 7.38 -1.47 8.83
C ASP A 64 6.68 -2.83 8.75
N ALA A 65 5.48 -2.85 8.17
CA ALA A 65 4.78 -4.12 7.95
C ALA A 65 5.33 -4.90 6.75
N PHE A 66 5.52 -4.26 5.60
CA PHE A 66 6.08 -4.89 4.41
C PHE A 66 7.14 -3.96 3.84
N GLU A 67 8.40 -4.36 3.86
CA GLU A 67 9.49 -3.55 3.30
C GLU A 67 10.25 -4.30 2.21
N PHE A 68 10.50 -3.61 1.10
CA PHE A 68 11.12 -4.17 -0.08
C PHE A 68 12.47 -3.53 -0.38
N TYR A 69 13.54 -4.29 -0.15
CA TYR A 69 14.91 -3.91 -0.49
C TYR A 69 15.29 -4.52 -1.85
N GLY A 70 14.88 -3.87 -2.95
CA GLY A 70 15.15 -4.39 -4.29
C GLY A 70 14.30 -5.61 -4.68
N GLY A 71 14.67 -6.27 -5.79
CA GLY A 71 14.01 -7.49 -6.24
C GLY A 71 12.82 -7.27 -7.17
N THR A 72 12.12 -8.36 -7.49
CA THR A 72 11.00 -8.37 -8.44
C THR A 72 9.84 -9.28 -8.00
N VAL A 73 9.83 -9.69 -6.74
CA VAL A 73 8.72 -10.44 -6.14
C VAL A 73 7.42 -9.65 -6.27
N ASN A 74 6.32 -10.36 -6.54
CA ASN A 74 4.99 -9.77 -6.55
C ASN A 74 4.22 -10.24 -5.31
N VAL A 75 3.41 -9.36 -4.73
CA VAL A 75 2.62 -9.64 -3.52
C VAL A 75 1.13 -9.35 -3.74
N LYS A 76 0.26 -10.30 -3.37
CA LYS A 76 -1.20 -10.16 -3.57
C LYS A 76 -2.00 -10.48 -2.31
N ASN A 77 -3.11 -9.80 -2.08
CA ASN A 77 -3.98 -10.04 -0.92
C ASN A 77 -3.20 -9.95 0.40
N CYS A 78 -2.56 -8.81 0.65
CA CYS A 78 -1.74 -8.59 1.85
C CYS A 78 -2.43 -7.64 2.82
N ALA A 79 -2.35 -7.90 4.12
CA ALA A 79 -2.99 -7.06 5.14
C ALA A 79 -1.98 -6.58 6.19
N ALA A 80 -2.09 -5.33 6.61
CA ALA A 80 -1.33 -4.81 7.75
C ALA A 80 -2.30 -4.16 8.76
N LEU A 81 -2.35 -4.71 9.96
CA LEU A 81 -3.10 -4.14 11.07
C LEU A 81 -2.11 -3.61 12.09
N PHE A 82 -2.24 -2.33 12.42
CA PHE A 82 -1.58 -1.70 13.54
C PHE A 82 -0.04 -1.67 13.45
N SER A 83 0.52 -1.43 12.27
CA SER A 83 1.97 -1.19 12.17
C SER A 83 2.38 0.06 12.95
N ASN A 84 3.30 -0.13 13.90
CA ASN A 84 4.58 0.56 14.01
C ASN A 84 4.72 1.87 13.25
N ASP A 85 5.52 1.72 12.21
CA ASP A 85 5.92 2.73 11.26
C ASP A 85 5.13 2.56 9.96
N ASP A 86 5.73 2.42 8.79
CA ASP A 86 5.01 2.33 7.53
C ASP A 86 4.27 1.00 7.33
N ALA A 87 3.29 0.99 6.44
CA ALA A 87 2.57 -0.26 6.13
C ALA A 87 3.15 -0.94 4.89
N LEU A 88 3.61 -0.15 3.93
CA LEU A 88 4.33 -0.61 2.75
C LEU A 88 5.48 0.36 2.50
N ASP A 89 6.70 -0.12 2.66
CA ASP A 89 7.91 0.61 2.29
C ASP A 89 8.57 -0.07 1.09
N TYR A 90 9.09 0.74 0.17
CA TYR A 90 10.00 0.22 -0.83
C TYR A 90 11.17 1.16 -1.10
N ASP A 91 12.33 0.53 -1.30
CA ASP A 91 13.55 1.19 -1.69
C ASP A 91 14.47 0.25 -2.53
N LEU A 92 15.66 0.74 -2.83
CA LEU A 92 16.80 -0.02 -3.34
C LEU A 92 16.53 -0.91 -4.57
N GLY A 93 15.59 -0.50 -5.43
CA GLY A 93 15.42 -1.05 -6.76
C GLY A 93 14.33 -2.11 -6.91
N TRP A 94 13.32 -2.11 -6.04
CA TRP A 94 12.18 -3.04 -6.18
C TRP A 94 11.34 -2.68 -7.40
N VAL A 95 11.15 -3.63 -8.31
CA VAL A 95 10.34 -3.46 -9.54
C VAL A 95 9.29 -4.56 -9.69
N GLY A 96 8.71 -4.96 -8.56
CA GLY A 96 7.62 -5.93 -8.49
C GLY A 96 6.22 -5.31 -8.60
N GLY A 97 5.22 -6.13 -8.36
CA GLY A 97 3.81 -5.77 -8.34
C GLY A 97 3.17 -5.98 -6.96
N CYS A 98 2.30 -5.07 -6.53
CA CYS A 98 1.43 -5.26 -5.38
C CYS A 98 -0.04 -5.07 -5.79
N GLN A 99 -0.91 -6.03 -5.49
CA GLN A 99 -2.35 -5.89 -5.73
C GLN A 99 -3.21 -6.40 -4.57
N PHE A 100 -4.24 -5.63 -4.21
CA PHE A 100 -5.14 -5.91 -3.10
C PHE A 100 -4.39 -5.93 -1.78
N MET A 101 -4.21 -4.74 -1.19
CA MET A 101 -3.66 -4.62 0.15
C MET A 101 -4.54 -3.76 1.04
N PHE A 102 -4.80 -4.27 2.24
CA PHE A 102 -5.58 -3.57 3.25
C PHE A 102 -4.72 -3.14 4.42
N VAL A 103 -4.83 -1.88 4.82
CA VAL A 103 -4.11 -1.33 5.98
C VAL A 103 -5.08 -0.68 6.94
N LEU A 104 -4.92 -0.98 8.23
CA LEU A 104 -5.59 -0.30 9.33
C LEU A 104 -4.52 0.17 10.33
N LYS A 105 -4.15 1.45 10.32
CA LYS A 105 -3.13 2.02 11.22
C LYS A 105 -3.59 1.96 12.68
N ASN A 106 -2.67 1.94 13.63
CA ASN A 106 -2.99 1.85 15.06
C ASN A 106 -3.66 3.13 15.59
N ILE A 107 -4.76 3.03 16.35
CA ILE A 107 -5.38 4.17 17.04
C ILE A 107 -4.77 4.35 18.43
N ASN A 108 -4.39 5.58 18.74
CA ASN A 108 -3.73 6.01 19.98
C ASN A 108 -4.27 5.32 21.24
N GLY A 109 -3.49 4.38 21.76
CA GLY A 109 -3.59 3.83 23.11
C GLY A 109 -2.30 4.14 23.88
N PRO A 110 -2.30 4.10 25.21
CA PRO A 110 -1.14 4.53 26.01
C PRO A 110 0.12 3.66 25.86
N THR A 111 0.04 2.53 25.13
CA THR A 111 1.15 1.64 24.79
C THR A 111 1.36 1.51 23.27
N THR A 112 0.76 2.40 22.48
CA THR A 112 0.78 2.32 21.01
C THR A 112 1.98 2.99 20.40
N SER A 113 2.24 2.61 19.15
CA SER A 113 3.25 3.14 18.28
C SER A 113 3.43 4.65 18.39
N PRO A 114 4.58 5.16 18.89
CA PRO A 114 4.80 6.59 18.87
C PRO A 114 4.86 7.15 17.45
N ASP A 115 5.18 6.34 16.43
CA ASP A 115 5.49 6.79 15.07
C ASP A 115 4.26 6.76 14.16
N SER A 116 3.60 5.64 13.85
CA SER A 116 2.32 5.75 13.12
C SER A 116 2.39 6.12 11.64
N ASP A 117 3.56 6.17 11.00
CA ASP A 117 3.87 7.24 10.05
C ASP A 117 3.01 7.24 8.78
N ASN A 118 3.28 6.40 7.80
CA ASN A 118 2.63 6.47 6.50
C ASN A 118 1.86 5.18 6.14
N GLY A 119 1.01 5.31 5.13
CA GLY A 119 0.42 4.14 4.46
C GLY A 119 1.45 3.48 3.55
N VAL A 120 2.02 4.29 2.65
CA VAL A 120 3.14 3.92 1.79
C VAL A 120 4.29 4.89 2.04
N GLU A 121 5.47 4.38 2.33
CA GLU A 121 6.74 5.08 2.16
C GLU A 121 7.44 4.56 0.91
N ALA A 122 8.11 5.46 0.20
CA ALA A 122 8.49 5.23 -1.18
C ALA A 122 9.75 5.99 -1.53
N ASP A 123 10.82 5.24 -1.74
CA ASP A 123 12.15 5.75 -2.04
C ASP A 123 12.80 5.04 -3.24
N ALA A 124 13.71 5.74 -3.91
CA ALA A 124 14.60 5.06 -4.86
C ALA A 124 15.83 4.48 -4.15
N ASP A 125 16.36 5.21 -3.16
CA ASP A 125 17.50 4.89 -2.30
C ASP A 125 17.67 6.00 -1.25
N ASP A 126 17.52 5.65 0.03
CA ASP A 126 17.61 6.56 1.18
C ASP A 126 18.97 7.29 1.25
N GLN A 127 20.04 6.67 0.74
CA GLN A 127 21.39 7.25 0.71
C GLN A 127 21.59 8.28 -0.41
N LYS A 128 20.55 8.57 -1.20
CA LYS A 128 20.55 9.56 -2.29
C LYS A 128 21.64 9.30 -3.32
N THR A 129 22.14 8.07 -3.45
CA THR A 129 23.34 7.76 -4.25
C THR A 129 23.08 7.80 -5.75
N SER A 130 21.81 8.00 -6.17
CA SER A 130 21.38 8.05 -7.57
C SER A 130 21.68 6.77 -8.37
N LEU A 131 21.93 5.66 -7.69
CA LEU A 131 22.25 4.39 -8.32
C LEU A 131 21.05 3.80 -9.06
N THR A 132 21.34 3.00 -10.09
CA THR A 132 20.34 2.22 -10.84
C THR A 132 20.48 0.72 -10.54
N PRO A 133 19.43 -0.10 -10.79
CA PRO A 133 18.06 0.34 -11.06
C PRO A 133 17.47 1.03 -9.82
N ARG A 134 16.56 1.99 -10.06
CA ARG A 134 15.74 2.62 -9.02
C ARG A 134 14.49 1.79 -8.78
N SER A 135 13.90 1.91 -7.60
CA SER A 135 12.61 1.31 -7.32
C SER A 135 11.58 1.86 -8.29
N HIS A 136 10.78 0.97 -8.89
CA HIS A 136 9.73 1.32 -9.83
C HIS A 136 8.63 0.26 -9.79
N PRO A 137 7.98 0.05 -8.63
CA PRO A 137 6.92 -0.94 -8.51
C PRO A 137 5.64 -0.49 -9.22
N ILE A 138 4.77 -1.44 -9.55
CA ILE A 138 3.37 -1.16 -9.90
C ILE A 138 2.49 -1.63 -8.75
N ILE A 139 1.69 -0.74 -8.20
CA ILE A 139 0.85 -0.99 -7.03
C ILE A 139 -0.59 -0.63 -7.41
N ALA A 140 -1.54 -1.52 -7.12
CA ALA A 140 -2.94 -1.30 -7.46
C ALA A 140 -3.87 -1.81 -6.36
N ASN A 141 -5.04 -1.18 -6.24
CA ASN A 141 -6.12 -1.65 -5.38
C ASN A 141 -5.71 -1.73 -3.90
N LEU A 142 -5.17 -0.64 -3.35
CA LEU A 142 -4.98 -0.49 -1.91
C LEU A 142 -6.25 0.05 -1.25
N THR A 143 -6.54 -0.39 -0.04
CA THR A 143 -7.42 0.34 0.89
C THR A 143 -6.65 0.57 2.18
N MET A 144 -6.28 1.82 2.47
CA MET A 144 -5.51 2.16 3.67
C MET A 144 -6.27 3.16 4.54
N ILE A 145 -6.44 2.82 5.82
CA ILE A 145 -7.13 3.64 6.82
C ILE A 145 -6.11 4.09 7.86
N GLY A 146 -5.87 5.40 7.89
CA GLY A 146 -5.03 6.09 8.86
C GLY A 146 -5.72 6.29 10.22
N ASN A 147 -4.95 6.78 11.19
CA ASN A 147 -5.34 6.90 12.60
C ASN A 147 -5.61 8.35 13.05
N SER A 148 -5.77 9.29 12.10
CA SER A 148 -5.89 10.73 12.39
C SER A 148 -4.73 11.36 13.16
N LYS A 149 -3.57 10.70 13.29
CA LYS A 149 -2.40 11.26 13.99
C LYS A 149 -1.97 12.56 13.31
N SER A 150 -1.82 13.63 14.08
CA SER A 150 -1.48 14.97 13.56
C SER A 150 -0.17 15.53 14.11
N SER A 151 0.25 15.05 15.28
CA SER A 151 1.50 15.42 15.95
C SER A 151 2.70 14.75 15.28
N LEU A 152 3.63 15.54 14.77
CA LEU A 152 4.90 15.06 14.21
C LEU A 152 5.88 14.71 15.34
N THR A 153 6.78 13.76 15.07
CA THR A 153 7.96 13.44 15.88
C THR A 153 9.22 13.85 15.11
N ALA A 154 10.40 13.62 15.67
CA ALA A 154 11.66 13.96 14.98
C ALA A 154 11.87 13.10 13.72
N ASP A 155 11.39 11.87 13.76
CA ASP A 155 11.42 10.91 12.65
C ASP A 155 10.26 11.16 11.67
N ASN A 156 9.09 11.40 12.24
CA ASN A 156 7.87 11.53 11.48
C ASN A 156 7.69 12.92 10.85
N SER A 157 7.96 12.99 9.55
CA SER A 157 7.97 14.24 8.79
C SER A 157 6.79 14.40 7.81
N GLY A 158 5.95 13.37 7.67
CA GLY A 158 4.89 13.27 6.65
C GLY A 158 3.50 13.00 7.23
N LEU A 159 3.29 11.90 7.96
CA LEU A 159 1.95 11.38 8.30
C LEU A 159 1.04 11.24 7.06
N ALA A 160 1.58 10.66 5.98
CA ALA A 160 0.92 10.66 4.68
C ALA A 160 0.31 9.31 4.33
N ALA A 161 -0.73 9.31 3.49
CA ALA A 161 -1.19 8.08 2.86
C ALA A 161 -0.13 7.53 1.91
N ILE A 162 0.47 8.41 1.12
CA ILE A 162 1.61 8.12 0.25
C ILE A 162 2.68 9.18 0.54
N ARG A 163 3.80 8.74 1.07
CA ARG A 163 5.00 9.51 1.32
C ARG A 163 6.05 9.11 0.27
N ALA A 164 6.31 9.99 -0.68
CA ALA A 164 7.32 9.77 -1.70
C ALA A 164 8.49 10.70 -1.42
N LYS A 165 9.63 10.15 -0.98
CA LYS A 165 10.79 10.95 -0.61
C LYS A 165 11.78 11.03 -1.77
N GLU A 166 13.01 10.60 -1.59
CA GLU A 166 14.09 10.93 -2.50
C GLU A 166 14.03 10.11 -3.77
N LEU A 167 14.03 10.83 -4.91
CA LEU A 167 14.12 10.24 -6.25
C LEU A 167 13.03 9.20 -6.59
N THR A 168 11.96 9.10 -5.80
CA THR A 168 10.89 8.09 -5.91
C THR A 168 10.38 7.92 -7.33
N GLU A 169 10.33 6.68 -7.80
CA GLU A 169 9.60 6.27 -9.01
C GLU A 169 8.63 5.14 -8.66
N GLY A 170 7.75 4.78 -9.58
CA GLY A 170 6.74 3.76 -9.37
C GLY A 170 5.34 4.25 -9.70
N GLU A 171 4.38 3.34 -9.62
CA GLU A 171 3.02 3.62 -10.06
C GLU A 171 1.99 3.10 -9.05
N ILE A 172 1.05 3.95 -8.63
CA ILE A 172 -0.02 3.62 -7.67
C ILE A 172 -1.39 3.91 -8.32
N TYR A 173 -2.20 2.87 -8.46
CA TYR A 173 -3.49 2.91 -9.15
C TYR A 173 -4.67 2.49 -8.27
N ASN A 174 -5.86 3.00 -8.60
CA ASN A 174 -7.15 2.43 -8.21
C ASN A 174 -7.28 2.16 -6.70
N SER A 175 -6.74 3.05 -5.86
CA SER A 175 -6.66 2.84 -4.41
C SER A 175 -7.54 3.80 -3.62
N ILE A 176 -7.83 3.46 -2.37
CA ILE A 176 -8.56 4.29 -1.42
C ILE A 176 -7.65 4.55 -0.22
N PHE A 177 -7.48 5.82 0.11
CA PHE A 177 -6.72 6.26 1.27
C PHE A 177 -7.63 7.11 2.15
N ALA A 178 -7.75 6.75 3.42
CA ALA A 178 -8.66 7.40 4.34
C ALA A 178 -7.96 7.86 5.60
N ASN A 179 -8.36 9.03 6.12
CA ASN A 179 -8.03 9.44 7.48
C ASN A 179 -6.52 9.62 7.79
N PHE A 180 -5.73 9.99 6.78
CA PHE A 180 -4.34 10.43 6.91
C PHE A 180 -4.23 11.96 6.94
N ARG A 181 -3.11 12.48 7.47
CA ARG A 181 -2.88 13.93 7.53
C ARG A 181 -2.71 14.50 6.14
N PHE A 182 -1.83 13.87 5.36
CA PHE A 182 -1.65 14.15 3.95
C PHE A 182 -2.11 12.99 3.09
N GLY A 183 -2.63 13.28 1.89
CA GLY A 183 -2.90 12.26 0.88
C GLY A 183 -1.60 11.82 0.20
N LEU A 184 -1.25 12.50 -0.90
CA LEU A 184 0.06 12.40 -1.52
C LEU A 184 0.98 13.49 -0.99
N CYS A 185 2.11 13.11 -0.40
CA CYS A 185 3.17 14.00 0.06
C CYS A 185 4.46 13.73 -0.71
N LEU A 186 4.90 14.69 -1.53
CA LEU A 186 6.10 14.56 -2.37
C LEU A 186 7.24 15.39 -1.78
N THR A 187 8.39 14.78 -1.50
CA THR A 187 9.62 15.52 -1.22
C THR A 187 10.01 16.35 -2.44
N LYS A 188 10.51 17.55 -2.15
CA LYS A 188 10.84 18.54 -3.17
C LYS A 188 12.11 19.31 -2.79
N SER A 189 13.16 18.63 -2.35
CA SER A 189 14.42 19.32 -2.15
C SER A 189 14.91 19.94 -3.47
N LEU A 190 15.44 21.17 -3.37
CA LEU A 190 16.10 21.95 -4.42
C LEU A 190 15.23 22.98 -5.21
N GLY A 191 14.87 24.07 -4.52
CA GLY A 191 15.21 25.42 -4.97
C GLY A 191 14.38 26.13 -6.05
N THR A 192 13.76 25.48 -7.05
CA THR A 192 12.95 26.22 -8.03
C THR A 192 11.95 25.36 -8.81
N ARG A 193 10.72 25.85 -8.97
CA ARG A 193 9.76 25.40 -10.00
C ARG A 193 10.20 25.75 -11.44
N ALA A 194 11.43 26.19 -11.64
CA ALA A 194 11.90 26.86 -12.84
C ALA A 194 13.17 26.19 -13.40
N THR A 195 13.07 25.75 -14.66
CA THR A 195 14.13 25.56 -15.67
C THR A 195 15.58 25.49 -15.15
N GLY A 196 15.95 24.40 -14.49
CA GLY A 196 17.32 24.23 -14.02
C GLY A 196 17.37 23.49 -12.69
N PRO A 197 17.64 22.20 -12.69
CA PRO A 197 17.64 21.39 -11.49
C PRO A 197 18.89 21.67 -10.66
N ALA A 198 18.73 22.00 -9.38
CA ALA A 198 19.78 21.62 -8.45
C ALA A 198 19.76 20.09 -8.33
N THR A 199 20.93 19.50 -8.11
CA THR A 199 21.14 18.06 -8.28
C THR A 199 21.34 17.35 -6.95
N ILE A 200 20.80 16.14 -6.82
CA ILE A 200 21.29 15.14 -5.86
C ILE A 200 22.41 14.39 -6.54
N ASN A 201 23.66 14.54 -6.07
CA ASN A 201 24.81 13.81 -6.62
C ASN A 201 24.91 13.90 -8.17
N GLY A 202 24.58 15.06 -8.74
CA GLY A 202 24.59 15.28 -10.20
C GLY A 202 23.31 14.83 -10.92
N VAL A 203 22.34 14.22 -10.24
CA VAL A 203 21.03 13.88 -10.82
C VAL A 203 19.98 14.95 -10.53
N PRO A 204 19.36 15.50 -11.58
CA PRO A 204 18.36 16.54 -11.47
C PRO A 204 16.93 16.04 -11.19
N SER A 205 16.70 15.31 -10.09
CA SER A 205 15.38 14.76 -9.83
C SER A 205 15.03 14.61 -8.36
N GLU A 206 13.72 14.65 -8.07
CA GLU A 206 13.09 14.29 -6.79
C GLU A 206 11.70 13.70 -7.08
N ALA A 207 11.00 13.16 -6.07
CA ALA A 207 9.63 12.67 -6.21
C ALA A 207 8.71 13.65 -6.96
N TYR A 208 8.74 14.95 -6.62
CA TYR A 208 7.96 15.95 -7.35
C TYR A 208 8.29 16.00 -8.84
N HIS A 209 9.57 15.98 -9.20
CA HIS A 209 10.01 16.07 -10.60
C HIS A 209 9.67 14.82 -11.41
N ASN A 210 9.71 13.66 -10.76
CA ASN A 210 9.31 12.37 -11.34
C ASN A 210 7.79 12.28 -11.55
N TRP A 211 6.99 13.01 -10.77
CA TRP A 211 5.53 13.06 -10.90
C TRP A 211 5.04 14.17 -11.84
N ALA A 212 5.56 15.39 -11.70
CA ALA A 212 4.97 16.58 -12.32
C ALA A 212 5.18 16.61 -13.86
N THR A 213 4.11 16.93 -14.58
CA THR A 213 4.13 17.19 -16.03
C THR A 213 4.66 18.59 -16.32
N THR A 214 4.21 19.59 -15.56
CA THR A 214 4.66 20.98 -15.68
C THR A 214 5.66 21.27 -14.57
N GLY A 215 6.89 21.63 -14.95
CA GLY A 215 7.96 21.90 -13.98
C GLY A 215 8.62 20.65 -13.41
N GLY A 216 8.27 19.46 -13.90
CA GLY A 216 9.00 18.22 -13.62
C GLY A 216 10.11 17.93 -14.65
N ASN A 217 10.63 16.71 -14.62
CA ASN A 217 11.76 16.27 -15.45
C ASN A 217 11.36 15.61 -16.78
N ASN A 218 10.06 15.64 -17.13
CA ASN A 218 9.45 15.01 -18.31
C ASN A 218 9.45 13.47 -18.35
N THR A 219 9.86 12.80 -17.28
CA THR A 219 9.86 11.32 -17.23
C THR A 219 8.49 10.73 -16.89
N GLN A 220 7.74 11.39 -15.99
CA GLN A 220 6.53 10.82 -15.37
C GLN A 220 6.77 9.40 -14.82
N SER A 221 7.96 9.18 -14.25
CA SER A 221 8.36 7.90 -13.65
C SER A 221 7.67 7.62 -12.31
N LEU A 222 7.08 8.64 -11.67
CA LEU A 222 6.14 8.48 -10.56
C LEU A 222 4.70 8.77 -11.03
N LYS A 223 3.80 7.81 -10.89
CA LYS A 223 2.39 7.94 -11.28
C LYS A 223 1.48 7.61 -10.10
N VAL A 224 0.58 8.52 -9.75
CA VAL A 224 -0.42 8.29 -8.69
C VAL A 224 -1.78 8.58 -9.30
N LYS A 225 -2.49 7.54 -9.76
CA LYS A 225 -3.67 7.70 -10.62
C LYS A 225 -4.91 6.94 -10.14
N CYS A 226 -6.09 7.51 -10.38
CA CYS A 226 -7.38 6.95 -9.99
C CYS A 226 -7.46 6.55 -8.52
N ASN A 227 -6.84 7.33 -7.63
CA ASN A 227 -6.95 7.11 -6.19
C ASN A 227 -8.04 8.00 -5.60
N THR A 228 -8.72 7.51 -4.57
CA THR A 228 -9.71 8.26 -3.82
C THR A 228 -9.18 8.57 -2.42
N PHE A 229 -9.05 9.85 -2.11
CA PHE A 229 -8.58 10.34 -0.82
C PHE A 229 -9.77 10.81 0.02
N VAL A 230 -10.05 10.08 1.10
CA VAL A 230 -11.22 10.25 1.98
C VAL A 230 -10.78 10.90 3.29
N ASN A 231 -11.36 12.05 3.64
CA ASN A 231 -11.11 12.71 4.92
C ASN A 231 -9.62 12.99 5.21
N MET A 232 -8.87 13.49 4.23
CA MET A 232 -7.52 14.02 4.49
C MET A 232 -7.64 15.30 5.32
N PHE A 233 -7.18 15.30 6.56
CA PHE A 233 -7.49 16.37 7.52
C PHE A 233 -6.50 17.55 7.49
N ASN A 234 -5.48 17.53 6.63
CA ASN A 234 -4.64 18.70 6.34
C ASN A 234 -4.62 19.03 4.83
N LYS A 235 -3.94 18.22 4.01
CA LYS A 235 -3.88 18.43 2.54
C LYS A 235 -3.95 17.11 1.79
N THR A 236 -4.78 17.04 0.75
CA THR A 236 -4.81 15.84 -0.12
C THR A 236 -3.57 15.75 -1.02
N LEU A 237 -3.03 16.88 -1.46
CA LEU A 237 -1.75 16.98 -2.16
C LEU A 237 -0.84 17.93 -1.38
N ALA A 238 0.32 17.44 -0.98
CA ALA A 238 1.31 18.16 -0.19
C ALA A 238 2.70 18.04 -0.86
N LEU A 239 3.51 19.09 -0.69
CA LEU A 239 4.92 19.09 -1.09
C LEU A 239 5.77 19.38 0.15
N GLU A 240 6.96 18.79 0.18
CA GLU A 240 7.90 18.84 1.30
C GLU A 240 7.39 18.21 2.59
N ASN A 241 8.33 17.99 3.50
CA ASN A 241 8.05 17.62 4.88
C ASN A 241 7.06 18.63 5.48
N ASN A 242 6.10 18.11 6.24
CA ASN A 242 5.05 18.88 6.89
C ASN A 242 4.16 19.70 5.91
N GLY A 243 4.21 19.41 4.60
CA GLY A 243 3.40 20.08 3.59
C GLY A 243 3.69 21.56 3.44
N THR A 244 4.93 21.99 3.70
CA THR A 244 5.35 23.41 3.66
C THR A 244 5.49 23.95 2.24
N GLY A 245 5.66 23.08 1.26
CA GLY A 245 5.77 23.46 -0.14
C GLY A 245 4.47 24.05 -0.71
N THR A 246 4.63 25.05 -1.58
CA THR A 246 3.50 25.69 -2.28
C THR A 246 2.99 24.82 -3.41
N ILE A 247 1.69 24.51 -3.40
CA ILE A 247 0.96 23.93 -4.54
C ILE A 247 0.55 25.05 -5.50
N VAL A 248 0.71 24.85 -6.80
CA VAL A 248 0.21 25.78 -7.83
C VAL A 248 -0.87 25.10 -8.68
N ALA A 249 -1.51 25.91 -9.54
CA ALA A 249 -2.61 25.46 -10.39
C ALA A 249 -2.27 24.22 -11.24
N SER A 250 -1.08 24.16 -11.84
CA SER A 250 -0.70 23.03 -12.70
C SER A 250 -0.62 21.71 -11.96
N ASP A 251 -0.18 21.69 -10.70
CA ASP A 251 -0.12 20.45 -9.93
C ASP A 251 -1.54 19.97 -9.60
N SER A 252 -2.44 20.90 -9.25
CA SER A 252 -3.83 20.56 -8.95
C SER A 252 -4.56 20.07 -10.20
N ILE A 253 -4.32 20.71 -11.35
CA ILE A 253 -4.87 20.28 -12.65
C ILE A 253 -4.41 18.88 -12.97
N GLN A 254 -3.11 18.58 -12.84
CA GLN A 254 -2.57 17.24 -13.07
C GLN A 254 -3.21 16.21 -12.13
N PHE A 255 -3.16 16.48 -10.83
CA PHE A 255 -3.57 15.55 -9.79
C PHE A 255 -5.05 15.14 -9.89
N TYR A 256 -5.94 16.08 -10.18
CA TYR A 256 -7.39 15.81 -10.26
C TYR A 256 -7.88 15.52 -11.68
N GLY A 257 -7.20 16.04 -12.72
CA GLY A 257 -7.58 15.86 -14.12
C GLY A 257 -6.92 14.63 -14.74
N PRO A 258 -5.76 14.75 -15.40
CA PRO A 258 -5.05 13.62 -16.01
C PRO A 258 -4.77 12.41 -15.09
N ASP A 259 -4.52 12.64 -13.80
CA ASP A 259 -4.28 11.56 -12.85
C ASP A 259 -5.60 10.99 -12.29
N LEU A 260 -6.75 11.66 -12.47
CA LEU A 260 -8.07 11.17 -12.07
C LEU A 260 -8.19 10.84 -10.56
N ASN A 261 -7.35 11.44 -9.71
CA ASN A 261 -7.52 11.31 -8.26
C ASN A 261 -8.73 12.12 -7.81
N THR A 262 -9.36 11.70 -6.71
CA THR A 262 -10.53 12.38 -6.14
C THR A 262 -10.32 12.67 -4.66
N LYS A 263 -10.86 13.79 -4.20
CA LYS A 263 -10.91 14.17 -2.78
C LYS A 263 -12.36 14.19 -2.33
N VAL A 264 -12.66 13.50 -1.23
CA VAL A 264 -13.99 13.49 -0.59
C VAL A 264 -13.85 13.51 0.93
N THR A 265 -14.91 13.90 1.63
CA THR A 265 -14.96 13.82 3.11
C THR A 265 -15.49 12.48 3.60
N SER A 266 -16.34 11.83 2.80
CA SER A 266 -16.95 10.54 3.08
C SER A 266 -17.36 9.85 1.78
N LEU A 267 -17.68 8.56 1.87
CA LEU A 267 -18.16 7.74 0.76
C LEU A 267 -19.32 6.86 1.26
N PRO A 268 -20.36 6.61 0.44
CA PRO A 268 -21.39 5.63 0.78
C PRO A 268 -20.80 4.23 1.01
N GLY A 269 -21.27 3.55 2.06
CA GLY A 269 -20.83 2.20 2.43
C GLY A 269 -19.42 2.09 3.03
N PHE A 270 -18.61 3.15 2.96
CA PHE A 270 -17.24 3.16 3.49
C PHE A 270 -17.18 3.92 4.83
N ASP A 271 -16.74 3.23 5.88
CA ASP A 271 -16.55 3.79 7.21
C ASP A 271 -15.10 3.58 7.64
N PHE A 272 -14.33 4.66 7.75
CA PHE A 272 -12.95 4.58 8.24
C PHE A 272 -12.86 4.66 9.78
N THR A 273 -13.98 4.84 10.46
CA THR A 273 -14.03 4.99 11.92
C THR A 273 -13.92 3.62 12.56
N PHE A 274 -13.05 3.52 13.57
CA PHE A 274 -13.00 2.33 14.40
C PHE A 274 -12.53 2.68 15.81
N THR A 275 -12.95 1.84 16.75
CA THR A 275 -12.59 1.93 18.16
C THR A 275 -12.34 0.51 18.65
N SER A 276 -11.14 0.27 19.20
CA SER A 276 -10.73 -1.01 19.73
C SER A 276 -10.17 -0.88 21.15
N SER A 277 -10.42 -1.90 21.98
CA SER A 277 -9.79 -2.06 23.29
C SER A 277 -9.44 -3.53 23.48
N GLY A 278 -8.14 -3.81 23.59
CA GLY A 278 -7.63 -5.18 23.47
C GLY A 278 -8.06 -5.80 22.15
N ASN A 279 -8.72 -6.96 22.21
CA ASN A 279 -9.20 -7.71 21.05
C ASN A 279 -10.65 -7.40 20.65
N THR A 280 -11.25 -6.34 21.21
CA THR A 280 -12.67 -6.01 20.98
C THR A 280 -12.80 -4.71 20.18
N PHE A 281 -13.55 -4.76 19.07
CA PHE A 281 -13.93 -3.59 18.30
C PHE A 281 -15.36 -3.14 18.65
N SER A 282 -15.49 -1.98 19.29
CA SER A 282 -16.80 -1.36 19.59
C SER A 282 -17.33 -0.53 18.42
N ALA A 283 -16.43 -0.01 17.59
CA ALA A 283 -16.73 0.51 16.26
C ALA A 283 -15.81 -0.18 15.27
N LYS A 284 -16.37 -0.74 14.21
CA LYS A 284 -15.66 -1.47 13.16
C LYS A 284 -15.60 -0.61 11.89
N PRO A 285 -14.47 -0.47 11.20
CA PRO A 285 -14.46 0.19 9.91
C PRO A 285 -15.14 -0.71 8.86
N ASP A 286 -15.72 -0.09 7.84
CA ASP A 286 -16.15 -0.74 6.61
C ASP A 286 -15.23 -0.28 5.47
N PRO A 287 -14.26 -1.10 5.04
CA PRO A 287 -13.28 -0.69 4.05
C PRO A 287 -13.78 -0.76 2.61
N THR A 288 -15.06 -1.10 2.40
CA THR A 288 -15.62 -1.38 1.07
C THR A 288 -16.72 -0.38 0.73
N PRO A 289 -16.47 0.61 -0.16
CA PRO A 289 -17.52 1.50 -0.62
C PRO A 289 -18.66 0.75 -1.32
N ASN A 290 -19.90 1.16 -1.05
CA ASN A 290 -21.09 0.63 -1.69
C ASN A 290 -22.06 1.77 -2.05
N PRO A 291 -22.25 2.09 -3.35
CA PRO A 291 -21.70 1.40 -4.51
C PRO A 291 -20.18 1.57 -4.65
N GLY A 292 -19.54 0.62 -5.33
CA GLY A 292 -18.10 0.70 -5.62
C GLY A 292 -17.72 1.93 -6.45
N ILE A 293 -16.52 2.45 -6.23
CA ILE A 293 -16.01 3.63 -6.94
C ILE A 293 -15.42 3.21 -8.28
N SER A 294 -15.95 3.73 -9.39
CA SER A 294 -15.44 3.41 -10.73
C SER A 294 -13.96 3.77 -10.91
N ASN A 295 -13.24 2.91 -11.62
CA ASN A 295 -11.87 3.16 -12.10
C ASN A 295 -11.79 3.51 -13.60
N ALA A 296 -12.92 3.92 -14.21
CA ALA A 296 -12.97 4.28 -15.62
C ALA A 296 -11.88 5.31 -15.97
N GLY A 297 -11.15 5.06 -17.06
CA GLY A 297 -10.04 5.89 -17.51
C GLY A 297 -8.66 5.50 -16.96
N CYS A 298 -8.57 4.51 -16.05
CA CYS A 298 -7.29 4.03 -15.51
C CYS A 298 -7.09 2.54 -15.76
N THR A 299 -6.33 2.23 -16.81
CA THR A 299 -5.84 0.87 -17.06
C THR A 299 -4.55 0.66 -16.26
N VAL A 300 -4.53 -0.34 -15.39
CA VAL A 300 -3.30 -0.77 -14.71
C VAL A 300 -2.37 -1.39 -15.76
N PRO A 301 -1.11 -0.94 -15.88
CA PRO A 301 -0.20 -1.50 -16.87
C PRO A 301 0.17 -2.94 -16.53
N THR A 302 0.55 -3.72 -17.56
CA THR A 302 1.27 -4.98 -17.35
C THR A 302 2.67 -4.71 -16.80
N LEU A 303 3.18 -5.56 -15.91
CA LEU A 303 4.55 -5.45 -15.42
C LEU A 303 5.54 -5.50 -16.60
N GLN A 304 6.56 -4.62 -16.56
CA GLN A 304 7.47 -4.39 -17.70
C GLN A 304 8.18 -5.66 -18.20
N SER A 305 8.34 -5.72 -19.52
CA SER A 305 8.94 -6.84 -20.27
C SER A 305 10.45 -7.00 -20.07
N SER A 306 11.19 -5.93 -19.73
CA SER A 306 12.63 -5.96 -19.44
C SER A 306 12.98 -6.78 -18.20
N TYR A 307 12.01 -7.01 -17.33
CA TYR A 307 12.13 -7.86 -16.15
C TYR A 307 11.36 -9.17 -16.31
N GLY A 308 10.37 -9.24 -17.20
CA GLY A 308 9.55 -10.41 -17.51
C GLY A 308 8.08 -10.08 -17.32
N ALA A 309 7.31 -10.04 -18.42
CA ALA A 309 5.89 -9.71 -18.38
C ALA A 309 5.11 -10.80 -17.64
N SER A 310 4.30 -10.41 -16.65
CA SER A 310 3.40 -11.31 -15.95
C SER A 310 1.96 -10.75 -15.97
N ASN A 311 0.98 -11.64 -16.11
CA ASN A 311 -0.44 -11.31 -15.96
C ASN A 311 -0.82 -11.20 -14.46
N PHE A 312 0.02 -10.57 -13.67
CA PHE A 312 -0.11 -10.54 -12.22
C PHE A 312 -1.38 -9.80 -11.76
N PHE A 313 -1.68 -8.65 -12.38
CA PHE A 313 -2.83 -7.83 -12.00
C PHE A 313 -4.15 -8.40 -12.50
N LYS A 314 -5.07 -8.69 -11.58
CA LYS A 314 -6.48 -8.95 -11.88
C LYS A 314 -7.13 -7.66 -12.36
N THR A 315 -7.78 -7.70 -13.52
CA THR A 315 -8.59 -6.57 -13.98
C THR A 315 -9.84 -6.43 -13.12
N VAL A 316 -10.09 -5.21 -12.62
CA VAL A 316 -11.28 -4.86 -11.84
C VAL A 316 -11.88 -3.55 -12.36
N THR A 317 -13.13 -3.26 -11.99
CA THR A 317 -13.86 -2.04 -12.38
C THR A 317 -14.04 -1.03 -11.23
N TYR A 318 -13.39 -1.29 -10.09
CA TYR A 318 -13.52 -0.51 -8.87
C TYR A 318 -12.16 -0.04 -8.33
N ARG A 319 -12.21 0.94 -7.41
CA ARG A 319 -11.06 1.39 -6.59
C ARG A 319 -11.15 0.77 -5.19
N GLY A 320 -10.00 0.48 -4.60
CA GLY A 320 -9.88 -0.15 -3.28
C GLY A 320 -9.48 -1.63 -3.36
N ALA A 321 -9.15 -2.21 -2.21
CA ALA A 321 -8.70 -3.59 -2.06
C ALA A 321 -9.82 -4.63 -2.10
N PHE A 322 -11.08 -4.22 -1.92
CA PHE A 322 -12.21 -5.12 -1.76
C PHE A 322 -13.21 -4.95 -2.91
N ASP A 323 -13.68 -6.09 -3.43
CA ASP A 323 -14.77 -6.08 -4.41
C ASP A 323 -16.06 -5.65 -3.72
N PRO A 324 -16.73 -4.57 -4.18
CA PRO A 324 -17.99 -4.11 -3.59
C PRO A 324 -19.12 -5.14 -3.68
N ASN A 325 -19.00 -6.14 -4.56
CA ASN A 325 -19.99 -7.20 -4.74
C ASN A 325 -19.42 -8.61 -4.46
N GLY A 326 -18.20 -8.70 -3.94
CA GLY A 326 -17.53 -9.97 -3.68
C GLY A 326 -17.25 -10.22 -2.21
N GLU A 327 -16.83 -11.44 -1.91
CA GLU A 327 -16.38 -11.80 -0.56
C GLU A 327 -15.15 -10.98 -0.15
N ASN A 328 -15.11 -10.62 1.13
CA ASN A 328 -13.92 -10.04 1.73
C ASN A 328 -12.81 -11.10 1.81
N TRP A 329 -11.73 -10.93 1.04
CA TRP A 329 -10.61 -11.87 0.99
C TRP A 329 -9.83 -12.00 2.31
N LEU A 330 -10.11 -11.15 3.32
CA LEU A 330 -9.61 -11.32 4.68
C LEU A 330 -10.28 -12.50 5.42
N THR A 331 -11.46 -12.94 5.00
CA THR A 331 -12.24 -13.93 5.75
C THR A 331 -11.54 -15.31 5.79
N ASP A 332 -11.80 -16.08 6.85
CA ASP A 332 -11.35 -17.46 7.08
C ASP A 332 -9.87 -17.69 7.46
N TRP A 333 -8.99 -16.69 7.31
CA TRP A 333 -7.56 -16.89 7.63
C TRP A 333 -6.90 -15.73 8.39
N THR A 334 -7.48 -14.53 8.37
CA THR A 334 -6.87 -13.36 9.03
C THR A 334 -7.25 -13.23 10.49
N TYR A 335 -6.37 -12.63 11.28
CA TYR A 335 -6.66 -12.12 12.61
C TYR A 335 -7.75 -11.05 12.58
N ALA A 336 -7.77 -10.23 11.52
CA ALA A 336 -8.82 -9.25 11.30
C ALA A 336 -10.21 -9.92 11.25
N SER A 337 -10.33 -11.04 10.54
CA SER A 337 -11.54 -11.85 10.50
C SER A 337 -11.85 -12.50 11.85
N LEU A 338 -10.85 -13.07 12.53
CA LEU A 338 -11.01 -13.66 13.86
C LEU A 338 -11.54 -12.66 14.90
N LEU A 339 -11.08 -11.41 14.86
CA LEU A 339 -11.56 -10.34 15.74
C LEU A 339 -12.87 -9.71 15.28
N GLY A 340 -13.33 -10.03 14.07
CA GLY A 340 -14.40 -9.30 13.40
C GLY A 340 -14.07 -7.81 13.30
N ALA A 341 -12.83 -7.47 12.97
CA ALA A 341 -12.29 -6.13 12.98
C ALA A 341 -12.99 -5.20 11.99
N THR A 342 -13.41 -5.71 10.83
CA THR A 342 -14.07 -4.94 9.77
C THR A 342 -15.55 -5.34 9.60
N ARG A 343 -16.34 -4.44 9.01
CA ARG A 343 -17.68 -4.74 8.45
C ARG A 343 -17.54 -5.23 6.99
N GLY A 344 -18.64 -5.29 6.25
CA GLY A 344 -18.72 -5.82 4.89
C GLY A 344 -19.17 -7.28 4.82
N LEU A 345 -19.41 -7.77 3.59
CA LEU A 345 -19.72 -9.18 3.29
C LEU A 345 -18.59 -10.07 3.83
N GLN A 346 -18.85 -10.67 4.99
CA GLN A 346 -18.03 -11.76 5.51
C GLN A 346 -18.43 -13.03 4.78
N ALA A 347 -17.48 -13.92 4.50
CA ALA A 347 -17.84 -15.28 4.13
C ALA A 347 -18.81 -15.81 5.19
N CYS A 348 -20.00 -16.19 4.75
CA CYS A 348 -20.93 -16.90 5.60
C CYS A 348 -20.53 -18.36 5.46
N PRO A 349 -20.07 -19.06 6.51
CA PRO A 349 -19.73 -20.49 6.38
C PRO A 349 -20.92 -21.34 5.89
N THR A 350 -22.13 -20.79 5.97
CA THR A 350 -23.37 -21.36 5.47
C THR A 350 -23.78 -20.88 4.08
N ASP A 351 -23.13 -19.87 3.51
CA ASP A 351 -23.23 -19.47 2.10
C ASP A 351 -22.15 -20.24 1.31
N ILE A 352 -22.50 -21.46 0.93
CA ILE A 352 -21.57 -22.39 0.27
C ILE A 352 -21.35 -21.95 -1.18
N ASN A 353 -22.36 -21.30 -1.76
CA ASN A 353 -22.37 -20.91 -3.15
C ASN A 353 -21.73 -19.53 -3.41
N LYS A 354 -21.49 -18.76 -2.33
CA LYS A 354 -20.81 -17.46 -2.30
C LYS A 354 -21.60 -16.33 -2.97
N ASP A 355 -22.93 -16.38 -2.94
CA ASP A 355 -23.80 -15.31 -3.48
C ASP A 355 -24.16 -14.22 -2.47
N GLY A 356 -23.68 -14.34 -1.23
CA GLY A 356 -23.92 -13.42 -0.13
C GLY A 356 -25.22 -13.69 0.64
N VAL A 357 -25.93 -14.78 0.36
CA VAL A 357 -27.17 -15.17 1.05
C VAL A 357 -27.00 -16.61 1.54
N THR A 358 -27.50 -16.91 2.75
CA THR A 358 -27.69 -18.30 3.17
C THR A 358 -29.13 -18.69 2.95
N ASP A 359 -29.38 -19.56 1.98
CA ASP A 359 -30.71 -20.04 1.66
C ASP A 359 -30.77 -21.54 1.33
N ASN A 360 -31.85 -21.97 0.68
CA ASN A 360 -32.04 -23.37 0.32
C ASN A 360 -31.07 -23.84 -0.78
N VAL A 361 -30.52 -22.95 -1.59
CA VAL A 361 -29.51 -23.27 -2.62
C VAL A 361 -28.23 -23.77 -1.96
N ASP A 362 -27.78 -23.12 -0.87
CA ASP A 362 -26.62 -23.58 -0.09
C ASP A 362 -26.88 -24.93 0.57
N PHE A 363 -28.05 -25.09 1.19
CA PHE A 363 -28.43 -26.35 1.82
C PHE A 363 -28.43 -27.53 0.83
N LEU A 364 -28.87 -27.30 -0.40
CA LEU A 364 -28.87 -28.32 -1.46
C LEU A 364 -27.45 -28.72 -1.88
N GLN A 365 -26.45 -27.84 -1.75
CA GLN A 365 -25.05 -28.21 -2.00
C GLN A 365 -24.50 -29.16 -0.93
N LEU A 366 -24.91 -28.99 0.34
CA LEU A 366 -24.60 -29.93 1.42
C LEU A 366 -25.34 -31.26 1.31
N LEU A 367 -26.59 -31.24 0.83
CA LEU A 367 -27.45 -32.42 0.78
C LEU A 367 -26.84 -33.55 -0.07
N GLY A 368 -26.19 -33.21 -1.18
CA GLY A 368 -25.51 -34.19 -2.05
C GLY A 368 -24.20 -34.77 -1.47
N GLN A 369 -23.63 -34.10 -0.47
CA GLN A 369 -22.42 -34.53 0.24
C GLN A 369 -22.74 -35.29 1.54
N PHE A 370 -24.01 -35.29 1.96
CA PHE A 370 -24.44 -35.87 3.22
C PHE A 370 -24.29 -37.39 3.22
N GLY A 371 -23.50 -37.93 4.15
CA GLY A 371 -23.28 -39.37 4.28
C GLY A 371 -22.28 -39.97 3.29
N GLN A 372 -21.54 -39.15 2.53
CA GLN A 372 -20.41 -39.66 1.74
C GLN A 372 -19.19 -39.97 2.63
N SER A 373 -18.44 -41.02 2.28
CA SER A 373 -17.18 -41.36 2.94
C SER A 373 -16.13 -40.30 2.63
N CYS A 374 -15.45 -39.80 3.66
CA CYS A 374 -14.29 -38.90 3.49
C CYS A 374 -12.99 -39.64 3.11
N ASN A 375 -13.06 -40.98 2.98
CA ASN A 375 -11.97 -41.87 2.60
C ASN A 375 -12.21 -42.47 1.22
#